data_AF-A0ABD0PYC0-F1
#
_entry.id   AF-A0ABD0PYC0-F1
#
_cell.length_a   1.000
_cell.length_b   1.000
_cell.length_c   1.000
_cell.angle_alpha   90.00
_cell.angle_beta   90.00
_cell.angle_gamma   90.00
#
_symmetry.space_group_name_H-M   'P 1'
#
loop_
_entity.id
_entity.type
_entity.pdbx_description
1 polymer ?
#
loop_
_entity_poly.entity_id
_entity_poly.type
_entity_poly.pdbx_seq_one_letter_code
_entity_poly.pdbx_strand_id
1 'polypeptide(L)'
;MKVANFRRVPKMSVYGMAQPTSEATGAVLAYLTDEKRKHSSVLWVNLQDELVLEANGQIFCPREPTRVDQHICVLSSQTHEIERLETALKEELLGSQKWLEVTLEQEKQMKMFKSCVTVQEIFNQHKSSHQGLQYRRIPFPESSSPTEE
;
A
#
# COMPACT_ATOMS: atom_id res chain seq x y z
N MET A 1 13.63 6.86 9.83
CA MET A 1 12.27 6.65 9.27
C MET A 1 12.08 5.16 9.06
N LYS A 2 11.03 4.55 9.62
CA LYS A 2 10.77 3.10 9.50
C LYS A 2 9.97 2.82 8.22
N VAL A 3 10.55 3.11 7.07
CA VAL A 3 9.99 2.80 5.74
C VAL A 3 11.01 1.95 5.00
N ALA A 4 10.60 0.78 4.54
CA ALA A 4 11.50 -0.11 3.82
C ALA A 4 11.87 0.49 2.46
N ASN A 5 13.16 0.44 2.13
CA ASN A 5 13.71 0.86 0.83
C ASN A 5 13.43 2.31 0.41
N PHE A 6 13.22 3.24 1.35
CA PHE A 6 13.03 4.67 1.02
C PHE A 6 14.31 5.30 0.44
N ARG A 7 14.26 5.62 -0.85
CA ARG A 7 15.38 6.13 -1.66
C ARG A 7 14.94 7.34 -2.47
N ARG A 8 15.92 8.17 -2.84
CA ARG A 8 15.73 9.36 -3.68
C ARG A 8 16.65 9.29 -4.88
N VAL A 9 16.15 9.66 -6.05
CA VAL A 9 16.97 9.84 -7.25
C VAL A 9 17.87 11.07 -7.08
N PRO A 10 19.19 10.98 -7.29
CA PRO A 10 20.09 12.11 -7.13
C PRO A 10 19.64 13.34 -7.92
N LYS A 11 19.65 14.51 -7.26
CA LYS A 11 19.29 15.81 -7.84
C LYS A 11 17.85 15.94 -8.37
N MET A 12 16.99 14.95 -8.17
CA MET A 12 15.58 14.99 -8.59
C MET A 12 14.64 14.94 -7.38
N SER A 13 13.40 15.35 -7.57
CA SER A 13 12.31 15.21 -6.57
C SER A 13 11.54 13.90 -6.76
N VAL A 14 12.26 12.83 -7.10
CA VAL A 14 11.70 11.50 -7.32
C VAL A 14 12.18 10.58 -6.21
N TYR A 15 11.24 9.90 -5.58
CA TYR A 15 11.45 9.01 -4.45
C TYR A 15 10.83 7.65 -4.75
N GLY A 16 11.39 6.60 -4.16
CA GLY A 16 10.87 5.25 -4.27
C GLY A 16 11.01 4.51 -2.95
N MET A 17 10.12 3.57 -2.69
CA MET A 17 10.07 2.77 -1.46
C MET A 17 9.18 1.57 -1.63
N ALA A 18 9.28 0.63 -0.69
CA ALA A 18 8.27 -0.41 -0.55
C ALA A 18 6.98 0.16 0.06
N GLN A 19 5.88 -0.59 -0.03
CA GLN A 19 4.60 -0.20 0.54
C GLN A 19 4.74 0.16 2.02
N PRO A 20 4.39 1.40 2.43
CA PRO A 20 4.43 1.81 3.83
C PRO A 20 3.11 1.51 4.55
N THR A 21 3.18 1.44 5.88
CA THR A 21 2.02 1.56 6.78
C THR A 21 1.53 3.01 6.85
N SER A 22 0.40 3.25 7.51
CA SER A 22 -0.18 4.58 7.75
C SER A 22 0.76 5.48 8.55
N GLU A 23 1.38 4.95 9.61
CA GLU A 23 2.40 5.64 10.39
C GLU A 23 3.61 6.03 9.51
N ALA A 24 4.10 5.06 8.74
CA ALA A 24 5.24 5.25 7.85
C ALA A 24 4.92 6.25 6.73
N THR A 25 3.70 6.26 6.22
CA THR A 25 3.19 7.24 5.24
C THR A 25 3.25 8.65 5.81
N GLY A 26 2.75 8.85 7.04
CA GLY A 26 2.83 10.15 7.73
C GLY A 26 4.28 10.62 7.91
N ALA A 27 5.18 9.72 8.26
CA ALA A 27 6.60 10.03 8.40
C ALA A 27 7.25 10.44 7.06
N VAL A 28 6.89 9.79 5.95
CA VAL A 28 7.35 10.15 4.60
C VAL A 28 6.86 11.53 4.22
N LEU A 29 5.56 11.81 4.40
CA LEU A 29 4.98 13.10 4.07
C LEU A 29 5.65 14.22 4.88
N ALA A 30 5.76 14.06 6.19
CA ALA A 30 6.45 15.02 7.06
C ALA A 30 7.91 15.27 6.63
N TYR A 31 8.61 14.23 6.18
CA TYR A 31 9.97 14.38 5.66
C TYR A 31 10.03 15.14 4.34
N LEU A 32 9.09 14.89 3.43
CA LEU A 32 9.04 15.55 2.11
C LEU A 32 8.67 17.03 2.23
N THR A 33 7.79 17.36 3.19
CA THR A 33 7.29 18.73 3.39
C THR A 33 8.08 19.52 4.44
N ASP A 34 9.21 18.99 4.94
CA ASP A 34 10.00 19.68 5.96
C ASP A 34 10.65 20.98 5.44
N GLU A 35 11.20 21.77 6.37
CA GLU A 35 11.89 23.04 6.05
C GLU A 35 13.12 22.88 5.15
N LYS A 36 13.65 21.68 4.96
CA LYS A 36 14.83 21.45 4.13
C LYS A 36 14.45 21.09 2.69
N ARG A 37 13.35 20.37 2.48
CA ARG A 37 12.92 19.85 1.17
C ARG A 37 11.83 20.72 0.59
N LYS A 38 10.93 21.24 1.42
CA LYS A 38 9.89 22.21 1.08
C LYS A 38 9.03 21.79 -0.11
N HIS A 39 8.78 20.48 -0.28
CA HIS A 39 7.88 20.02 -1.33
C HIS A 39 6.45 20.41 -0.94
N SER A 40 5.87 21.40 -1.61
CA SER A 40 4.51 21.87 -1.36
C SER A 40 3.44 20.99 -2.01
N SER A 41 3.83 20.17 -2.98
CA SER A 41 2.97 19.19 -3.65
C SER A 41 3.68 17.85 -3.74
N VAL A 42 2.94 16.77 -3.45
CA VAL A 42 3.43 15.39 -3.47
C VAL A 42 2.45 14.57 -4.29
N LEU A 43 2.90 14.06 -5.44
CA LEU A 43 2.19 13.02 -6.17
C LEU A 43 2.69 11.66 -5.70
N TRP A 44 1.80 10.89 -5.10
CA TRP A 44 2.04 9.51 -4.71
C TRP A 44 1.48 8.57 -5.77
N VAL A 45 2.36 7.80 -6.41
CA VAL A 45 1.98 6.83 -7.44
C VAL A 45 2.10 5.42 -6.87
N ASN A 46 0.99 4.68 -6.82
CA ASN A 46 0.97 3.26 -6.49
C ASN A 46 0.85 2.44 -7.79
N LEU A 47 1.81 1.55 -8.03
CA LEU A 47 1.85 0.71 -9.23
C LEU A 47 1.29 -0.70 -9.03
N GLN A 48 0.86 -1.04 -7.82
CA GLN A 48 0.43 -2.39 -7.45
C GLN A 48 -0.89 -2.77 -8.12
N ASP A 49 -0.89 -3.91 -8.81
CA ASP A 49 -2.08 -4.58 -9.35
C ASP A 49 -2.68 -5.60 -8.35
N GLU A 50 -1.94 -5.94 -7.29
CA GLU A 50 -2.40 -6.81 -6.22
C GLU A 50 -3.27 -6.10 -5.16
N LEU A 51 -4.06 -6.86 -4.39
CA LEU A 51 -4.76 -6.30 -3.22
C LEU A 51 -3.77 -6.07 -2.07
N VAL A 52 -3.82 -4.89 -1.46
CA VAL A 52 -2.94 -4.53 -0.35
C VAL A 52 -3.73 -3.90 0.78
N LEU A 53 -3.49 -4.38 2.00
CA LEU A 53 -4.14 -3.89 3.21
C LEU A 53 -3.11 -3.69 4.31
N GLU A 54 -3.33 -2.68 5.15
CA GLU A 54 -2.69 -2.63 6.45
C GLU A 54 -3.61 -3.30 7.47
N ALA A 55 -3.10 -4.26 8.24
CA ALA A 55 -3.82 -4.87 9.34
C ALA A 55 -2.93 -4.97 10.59
N ASN A 56 -3.45 -4.60 11.76
CA ASN A 56 -2.70 -4.53 13.02
C ASN A 56 -1.33 -3.80 12.90
N GLY A 57 -1.24 -2.75 12.07
CA GLY A 57 -0.01 -1.98 11.86
C GLY A 57 1.04 -2.63 10.95
N GLN A 58 0.68 -3.67 10.18
CA GLN A 58 1.55 -4.32 9.22
C GLN A 58 0.88 -4.42 7.84
N ILE A 59 1.67 -4.40 6.78
CA ILE A 59 1.17 -4.55 5.40
C ILE A 59 1.04 -6.02 5.04
N PHE A 60 -0.10 -6.38 4.45
CA PHE A 60 -0.42 -7.73 3.98
C PHE A 60 -0.99 -7.69 2.56
N CYS A 61 -0.65 -8.72 1.79
CA CYS A 61 -1.25 -9.01 0.49
C CYS A 61 -1.77 -10.44 0.51
N PRO A 62 -2.99 -10.73 0.00
CA PRO A 62 -3.48 -12.09 -0.17
C PRO A 62 -2.59 -12.90 -1.11
N ARG A 63 -2.35 -14.17 -0.74
CA ARG A 63 -1.50 -15.10 -1.49
C ARG A 63 -2.25 -16.36 -1.84
N GLU A 64 -1.83 -17.02 -2.92
CA GLU A 64 -2.37 -18.33 -3.30
C GLU A 64 -2.14 -19.35 -2.17
N PRO A 65 -3.18 -20.06 -1.69
CA PRO A 65 -3.06 -20.95 -0.53
C PRO A 65 -2.02 -22.07 -0.69
N THR A 66 -1.83 -22.55 -1.92
CA THR A 66 -0.87 -23.60 -2.26
C THR A 66 0.51 -23.06 -2.65
N ARG A 67 0.61 -21.75 -2.92
CA ARG A 67 1.80 -21.07 -3.45
C ARG A 67 1.92 -19.67 -2.87
N VAL A 68 2.42 -19.57 -1.65
CA VAL A 68 2.51 -18.29 -0.92
C VAL A 68 3.44 -17.26 -1.58
N ASP A 69 4.30 -17.70 -2.50
CA ASP A 69 5.11 -16.86 -3.39
C ASP A 69 4.27 -16.11 -4.43
N GLN A 70 3.07 -16.59 -4.75
CA GLN A 70 2.18 -16.02 -5.77
C GLN A 70 1.06 -15.21 -5.14
N HIS A 71 0.77 -14.06 -5.74
CA HIS A 71 -0.37 -13.23 -5.40
C HIS A 71 -1.64 -13.84 -6.00
N ILE A 72 -2.77 -13.65 -5.31
CA ILE A 72 -4.07 -13.96 -5.92
C ILE A 72 -4.30 -12.96 -7.06
N CYS A 73 -4.44 -13.47 -8.29
CA CYS A 73 -4.58 -12.63 -9.47
C CYS A 73 -5.93 -11.88 -9.45
N VAL A 74 -5.87 -10.55 -9.48
CA VAL A 74 -7.03 -9.70 -9.69
C VAL A 74 -7.12 -9.41 -11.19
N LEU A 75 -8.08 -10.05 -11.88
CA LEU A 75 -8.26 -9.95 -13.33
C LEU A 75 -8.78 -8.57 -13.82
N SER A 76 -8.62 -7.51 -13.03
CA SER A 76 -9.09 -6.17 -13.36
C SER A 76 -7.92 -5.19 -13.49
N SER A 77 -7.83 -4.55 -14.65
CA SER A 77 -6.91 -3.43 -14.89
C SER A 77 -7.45 -2.10 -14.34
N GLN A 78 -8.65 -2.09 -13.75
CA GLN A 78 -9.34 -0.87 -13.32
C GLN A 78 -9.15 -0.61 -11.83
N THR A 79 -8.56 0.54 -11.50
CA THR A 79 -8.28 0.97 -10.12
C THR A 79 -9.47 0.85 -9.17
N HIS A 80 -10.67 1.26 -9.60
CA HIS A 80 -11.85 1.25 -8.74
C HIS A 80 -12.32 -0.16 -8.36
N GLU A 81 -12.09 -1.16 -9.21
CA GLU A 81 -12.44 -2.55 -8.90
C GLU A 81 -11.49 -3.12 -7.84
N ILE A 82 -10.20 -2.81 -7.95
CA ILE A 82 -9.18 -3.21 -6.96
C ILE A 82 -9.50 -2.56 -5.60
N GLU A 83 -9.79 -1.26 -5.57
CA GLU A 83 -10.16 -0.55 -4.34
C GLU A 83 -11.47 -1.08 -3.73
N ARG A 84 -12.44 -1.47 -4.57
CA ARG A 84 -13.69 -2.12 -4.11
C ARG A 84 -13.40 -3.48 -3.47
N LEU A 85 -12.53 -4.29 -4.08
CA LEU A 85 -12.13 -5.59 -3.54
C LEU A 85 -11.34 -5.46 -2.24
N GLU A 86 -10.43 -4.48 -2.13
CA GLU A 86 -9.73 -4.17 -0.87
C GLU A 86 -10.71 -3.80 0.23
N THR A 87 -11.74 -3.00 -0.09
CA THR A 87 -12.78 -2.62 0.85
C THR A 87 -13.60 -3.82 1.32
N ALA A 88 -14.05 -4.67 0.39
CA ALA A 88 -14.79 -5.88 0.70
C ALA A 88 -13.95 -6.87 1.55
N LEU A 89 -12.67 -7.05 1.20
CA LEU A 89 -11.75 -7.90 1.95
C LEU A 89 -11.55 -7.36 3.37
N LYS A 90 -11.35 -6.05 3.55
CA LYS A 90 -11.27 -5.41 4.86
C LYS A 90 -12.51 -5.72 5.71
N GLU A 91 -13.70 -5.56 5.14
CA GLU A 91 -14.98 -5.82 5.83
C GLU A 91 -15.09 -7.29 6.25
N GLU A 92 -14.69 -8.24 5.39
CA GLU A 92 -14.68 -9.67 5.71
C GLU A 92 -13.67 -10.01 6.82
N LEU A 93 -12.45 -9.46 6.76
CA LEU A 93 -11.41 -9.68 7.77
C LEU A 93 -11.88 -9.20 9.16
N LEU A 94 -12.48 -8.01 9.22
CA LEU A 94 -12.97 -7.42 10.47
C LEU A 94 -14.26 -8.09 10.97
N GLY A 95 -15.15 -8.49 10.06
CA GLY A 95 -16.42 -9.13 10.40
C GLY A 95 -16.29 -10.60 10.81
N SER A 96 -15.34 -11.33 10.22
CA SER A 96 -15.17 -12.76 10.51
C SER A 96 -14.44 -13.04 11.82
N GLN A 97 -13.54 -12.14 12.25
CA GLN A 97 -12.68 -12.30 13.43
C GLN A 97 -11.98 -13.68 13.51
N LYS A 98 -11.64 -14.25 12.35
CA LYS A 98 -10.99 -15.56 12.26
C LYS A 98 -9.48 -15.44 12.49
N TRP A 99 -8.89 -16.53 12.97
CA TRP A 99 -7.44 -16.71 12.93
C TRP A 99 -7.05 -17.11 11.52
N LEU A 100 -6.20 -16.30 10.89
CA LEU A 100 -5.71 -16.50 9.53
C LEU A 100 -4.22 -16.81 9.56
N GLU A 101 -3.79 -17.72 8.70
CA GLU A 101 -2.37 -17.96 8.47
C GLU A 101 -1.79 -16.75 7.73
N VAL A 102 -0.70 -16.21 8.25
CA VAL A 102 0.11 -15.18 7.61
C VAL A 102 1.56 -15.65 7.54
N THR A 103 2.27 -15.22 6.51
CA THR A 103 3.72 -15.44 6.39
C THR A 103 4.44 -14.11 6.59
N LEU A 104 5.27 -14.03 7.63
CA LEU A 104 6.11 -12.87 7.94
C LEU A 104 7.55 -13.34 8.02
N GLU A 105 8.47 -12.69 7.30
CA GLU A 105 9.90 -13.05 7.33
C GLU A 105 10.15 -14.56 7.08
N GLN A 106 9.34 -15.18 6.21
CA GLN A 106 9.36 -16.61 5.88
C GLN A 106 8.86 -17.55 7.00
N GLU A 107 8.35 -17.02 8.10
CA GLU A 107 7.71 -17.78 9.18
C GLU A 107 6.18 -17.73 9.07
N LYS A 108 5.55 -18.89 9.27
CA LYS A 108 4.09 -19.01 9.35
C LYS A 108 3.61 -18.66 10.75
N GLN A 109 2.60 -17.81 10.83
CA GLN A 109 1.98 -17.37 12.08
C GLN A 109 0.46 -17.34 11.91
N MET A 110 -0.28 -17.61 12.98
CA MET A 110 -1.72 -17.38 13.01
C MET A 110 -1.98 -15.99 13.59
N LYS A 111 -2.72 -15.15 12.87
CA LYS A 111 -3.10 -13.81 13.35
C LYS A 111 -4.61 -13.60 13.24
N MET A 112 -5.16 -12.94 14.25
CA MET A 112 -6.50 -12.37 14.22
C MET A 112 -6.37 -10.86 14.04
N PHE A 113 -7.00 -10.33 13.01
CA PHE A 113 -6.94 -8.89 12.70
C PHE A 113 -7.99 -8.13 13.51
N LYS A 114 -7.54 -7.15 14.29
CA LYS A 114 -8.40 -6.27 15.12
C LYS A 114 -8.60 -4.91 14.46
N SER A 115 -7.61 -4.47 13.68
CA SER A 115 -7.70 -3.29 12.85
C SER A 115 -7.30 -3.65 11.42
N CYS A 116 -7.95 -3.02 10.46
CA CYS A 116 -7.61 -3.15 9.05
C CYS A 116 -8.02 -1.86 8.32
N VAL A 117 -7.14 -1.34 7.47
CA VAL A 117 -7.37 -0.16 6.64
C VAL A 117 -6.83 -0.41 5.22
N THR A 118 -7.54 0.11 4.23
CA THR A 118 -7.13 0.05 2.83
C THR A 118 -6.06 1.11 2.53
N VAL A 119 -5.27 0.91 1.47
CA VAL A 119 -4.30 1.91 1.02
C VAL A 119 -4.99 3.24 0.70
N GLN A 120 -6.16 3.19 0.06
CA GLN A 120 -6.95 4.38 -0.26
C GLN A 120 -7.37 5.17 1.00
N GLU A 121 -7.78 4.48 2.06
CA GLU A 121 -8.13 5.11 3.34
C GLU A 121 -6.94 5.78 4.01
N ILE A 122 -5.76 5.15 3.96
CA ILE A 122 -4.51 5.74 4.48
C ILE A 122 -4.26 7.09 3.83
N PHE A 123 -4.32 7.18 2.49
CA PHE A 123 -4.09 8.45 1.80
C PHE A 123 -5.20 9.48 2.06
N ASN A 124 -6.45 9.04 2.16
CA ASN A 124 -7.56 9.94 2.46
C ASN A 124 -7.44 10.58 3.86
N GLN A 125 -6.90 9.87 4.86
CA GLN A 125 -6.62 10.42 6.18
C GLN A 125 -5.59 11.57 6.10
N HIS A 126 -4.52 11.38 5.33
CA HIS A 126 -3.42 12.33 5.22
C HIS A 126 -3.70 13.54 4.30
N LYS A 127 -4.70 13.46 3.40
CA LYS A 127 -5.12 14.58 2.53
C LYS A 127 -5.53 15.83 3.32
N SER A 128 -6.11 15.65 4.51
CA SER A 128 -6.55 16.77 5.36
C SER A 128 -5.37 17.61 5.87
N SER A 129 -4.28 16.95 6.26
CA SER A 129 -3.06 17.60 6.77
C SER A 129 -2.11 18.06 5.67
N HIS A 130 -2.20 17.48 4.47
CA HIS A 130 -1.32 17.76 3.34
C HIS A 130 -2.14 18.13 2.11
N GLN A 131 -2.53 19.40 1.98
CA GLN A 131 -3.39 19.88 0.89
C GLN A 131 -2.81 19.62 -0.52
N GLY A 132 -1.48 19.57 -0.64
CA GLY A 132 -0.78 19.29 -1.90
C GLY A 132 -0.61 17.79 -2.22
N LEU A 133 -1.15 16.89 -1.39
CA LEU A 133 -1.04 15.44 -1.58
C LEU A 133 -2.06 14.93 -2.60
N GLN A 134 -1.56 14.32 -3.66
CA GLN A 134 -2.35 13.59 -4.65
C GLN A 134 -1.96 12.12 -4.61
N TYR A 135 -2.94 11.24 -4.56
CA TYR A 135 -2.73 9.80 -4.67
C TYR A 135 -3.30 9.31 -6.00
N ARG A 136 -2.50 8.54 -6.74
CA ARG A 136 -2.89 7.90 -7.99
C ARG A 136 -2.43 6.46 -8.00
N ARG A 137 -3.35 5.54 -8.23
CA ARG A 137 -3.04 4.13 -8.48
C ARG A 137 -3.10 3.84 -9.98
N ILE A 138 -2.04 3.23 -10.48
CA ILE A 138 -1.86 2.80 -11.87
C ILE A 138 -1.52 1.30 -11.81
N PRO A 139 -2.53 0.41 -11.76
CA PRO A 139 -2.32 -1.02 -11.61
C PRO A 139 -1.46 -1.54 -12.76
N PHE A 140 -0.36 -2.19 -12.41
CA PHE A 140 0.63 -2.61 -13.36
C PHE A 140 0.92 -4.10 -13.19
N PRO A 141 0.58 -4.95 -14.18
CA PRO A 141 0.74 -6.39 -14.04
C PRO A 141 2.17 -6.79 -13.68
N GLU A 142 2.30 -7.67 -12.69
CA GLU A 142 3.61 -8.14 -12.23
C GLU A 142 4.44 -8.70 -13.42
N SER A 143 5.70 -8.25 -13.51
CA SER A 143 6.64 -8.64 -14.57
C SER A 143 6.25 -8.27 -16.01
N SER A 144 5.31 -7.35 -16.21
CA SER A 144 4.95 -6.83 -17.54
C SER A 144 5.67 -5.52 -17.86
N SER A 145 5.71 -5.11 -19.13
CA SER A 145 6.09 -3.74 -19.51
C SER A 145 4.86 -2.83 -19.49
N PRO A 146 5.05 -1.50 -19.38
CA PRO A 146 3.92 -0.59 -19.53
C PRO A 146 3.29 -0.76 -20.90
N THR A 147 1.96 -0.70 -20.96
CA THR A 147 1.27 -0.59 -22.23
C THR A 147 1.61 0.74 -22.87
N GLU A 148 1.99 0.73 -24.14
CA GLU A 148 2.13 1.95 -24.94
C GLU A 148 0.71 2.49 -25.21
N GLU A 149 0.41 3.68 -24.69
CA GLU A 149 -0.74 4.49 -25.11
C GLU A 149 -0.29 5.52 -26.16
#